data_AF-A0AAU3NP18-F1
#
_entry.id   AF-A0AAU3NP18-F1
#
_cell.length_a   1.000
_cell.length_b   1.000
_cell.length_c   1.000
_cell.angle_alpha   90.00
_cell.angle_beta   90.00
_cell.angle_gamma   90.00
#
_symmetry.space_group_name_H-M   'P 1'
#
loop_
_entity.id
_entity.type
_entity.pdbx_description
1 polymer ?
#
loop_
_entity_poly.entity_id
_entity_poly.type
_entity_poly.pdbx_seq_one_letter_code
_entity_poly.pdbx_strand_id
1 'polypeptide(L)'
;MGDTETARGSNMPAKGGTRSHGPWGVLLALGLLVTLSTLSGCGTPGSPIHDQASFQDTVANDRKQLFDGRLDYRSRLATPVGEPRTFRIVLTALSDEASHRSRSARPHMETRSFQVGGVESASLTSTSPDVRIEPIAEARGKQVIARPGDRADWWWSVSASEPGDYDLFLVLTTYQEDSDRALYTLTPPITVRLRVDETWSHRVDSLLNTILAWGGAAVALTALLAFRAPLVAFVRTRRNARQERIRDSNRDGYL
;
A
#
# COMPACT_ATOMS: atom_id res chain seq x y z
N MET A 1 -25.80 44.15 3.43
CA MET A 1 -26.65 44.54 2.28
C MET A 1 -25.82 44.29 1.04
N GLY A 2 -26.27 43.36 0.19
CA GLY A 2 -25.64 42.96 -1.06
C GLY A 2 -24.62 41.82 -0.93
N ASP A 3 -24.68 40.70 -1.64
CA ASP A 3 -25.77 39.94 -2.27
C ASP A 3 -25.25 38.49 -2.38
N THR A 4 -26.13 37.53 -2.12
CA THR A 4 -25.88 36.10 -2.23
C THR A 4 -25.95 35.65 -3.68
N GLU A 5 -24.83 35.24 -4.28
CA GLU A 5 -24.85 34.61 -5.60
C GLU A 5 -24.64 33.09 -5.50
N THR A 6 -25.70 32.39 -5.90
CA THR A 6 -25.92 30.96 -5.77
C THR A 6 -25.59 30.33 -7.11
N ALA A 7 -24.42 29.70 -7.26
CA ALA A 7 -24.07 28.99 -8.49
C ALA A 7 -24.38 27.48 -8.34
N ARG A 8 -25.52 27.15 -8.93
CA ARG A 8 -26.14 25.84 -9.13
C ARG A 8 -25.63 25.25 -10.44
N GLY A 9 -25.18 24.00 -10.44
CA GLY A 9 -24.92 23.22 -11.65
C GLY A 9 -23.75 22.26 -11.45
N SER A 10 -23.74 21.02 -11.90
CA SER A 10 -24.67 20.28 -12.75
C SER A 10 -24.37 18.80 -12.51
N ASN A 11 -25.41 18.01 -12.23
CA ASN A 11 -25.32 16.55 -12.16
C ASN A 11 -25.06 16.00 -13.56
N MET A 12 -23.91 15.36 -13.77
CA MET A 12 -23.69 14.47 -14.92
C MET A 12 -23.83 13.00 -14.49
N PRO A 13 -24.74 12.23 -15.09
CA PRO A 13 -24.84 10.80 -14.86
C PRO A 13 -24.00 9.99 -15.88
N ALA A 14 -23.48 8.88 -15.36
CA ALA A 14 -23.29 7.58 -16.02
C ALA A 14 -22.36 7.46 -17.25
N LYS A 15 -21.33 6.61 -17.09
CA LYS A 15 -21.18 5.44 -17.98
C LYS A 15 -20.34 4.35 -17.30
N GLY A 16 -21.01 3.28 -16.92
CA GLY A 16 -20.40 2.03 -16.52
C GLY A 16 -19.69 1.40 -17.72
N GLY A 17 -18.39 1.18 -17.58
CA GLY A 17 -17.59 0.35 -18.48
C GLY A 17 -17.28 -0.96 -17.80
N THR A 18 -18.07 -1.99 -18.09
CA THR A 18 -17.79 -3.39 -17.75
C THR A 18 -16.60 -3.85 -18.60
N ARG A 19 -15.38 -3.78 -18.06
CA ARG A 19 -14.21 -4.41 -18.68
C ARG A 19 -14.26 -5.90 -18.39
N SER A 20 -14.55 -6.66 -19.44
CA SER A 20 -14.47 -8.12 -19.50
C SER A 20 -13.09 -8.62 -19.09
N HIS A 21 -13.03 -9.45 -18.06
CA HIS A 21 -11.89 -10.32 -17.79
C HIS A 21 -11.82 -11.37 -18.90
N GLY A 22 -10.89 -11.17 -19.84
CA GLY A 22 -10.49 -12.22 -20.76
C GLY A 22 -9.58 -13.22 -20.04
N PRO A 23 -9.75 -14.54 -20.23
CA PRO A 23 -8.84 -15.55 -19.71
C PRO A 23 -7.54 -15.50 -20.50
N TRP A 24 -6.47 -14.99 -19.90
CA TRP A 24 -5.14 -15.06 -20.49
C TRP A 24 -4.67 -16.51 -20.40
N GLY A 25 -4.90 -17.19 -21.52
CA GLY A 25 -4.43 -18.53 -21.80
C GLY A 25 -2.92 -18.62 -21.69
N VAL A 26 -2.52 -19.66 -20.97
CA VAL A 26 -1.24 -20.34 -21.08
C VAL A 26 -0.97 -20.69 -22.55
N LEU A 27 0.04 -20.07 -23.18
CA LEU A 27 0.61 -20.55 -24.44
C LEU A 27 2.14 -20.34 -24.46
N LEU A 28 2.84 -21.47 -24.54
CA LEU A 28 4.01 -21.78 -25.41
C LEU A 28 5.22 -20.83 -25.32
N ALA A 29 6.38 -21.24 -24.78
CA ALA A 29 7.32 -22.26 -25.27
C ALA A 29 7.73 -22.10 -26.75
N LEU A 30 9.05 -22.14 -26.98
CA LEU A 30 9.82 -22.19 -28.24
C LEU A 30 10.14 -20.87 -28.98
N GLY A 31 11.39 -20.43 -28.82
CA GLY A 31 12.40 -20.56 -29.88
C GLY A 31 12.56 -19.41 -30.89
N LEU A 32 13.62 -18.62 -30.74
CA LEU A 32 14.47 -18.04 -31.81
C LEU A 32 15.62 -17.29 -31.08
N LEU A 33 16.86 -17.78 -30.98
CA LEU A 33 17.93 -17.79 -32.00
C LEU A 33 17.95 -16.53 -32.90
N VAL A 34 19.15 -15.94 -33.07
CA VAL A 34 19.52 -14.87 -34.04
C VAL A 34 19.23 -13.44 -33.50
N THR A 35 20.16 -12.49 -33.34
CA THR A 35 21.44 -12.18 -34.00
C THR A 35 22.38 -11.48 -33.02
N LEU A 36 23.58 -12.03 -32.87
CA LEU A 36 24.73 -11.41 -32.23
C LEU A 36 25.41 -10.50 -33.27
N SER A 37 24.91 -9.28 -33.45
CA SER A 37 25.53 -8.30 -34.35
C SER A 37 26.64 -7.56 -33.63
N THR A 38 27.85 -8.10 -33.75
CA THR A 38 29.12 -7.47 -33.43
C THR A 38 29.31 -6.20 -34.27
N LEU A 39 28.87 -5.06 -33.76
CA LEU A 39 29.38 -3.77 -34.19
C LEU A 39 30.68 -3.50 -33.42
N SER A 40 31.77 -4.06 -33.95
CA SER A 40 33.14 -3.63 -33.67
C SER A 40 33.33 -2.21 -34.24
N GLY A 41 32.78 -1.22 -33.52
CA GLY A 41 33.19 0.16 -33.67
C GLY A 41 34.56 0.32 -33.04
N CYS A 42 35.59 0.45 -33.86
CA CYS A 42 36.92 0.89 -33.46
C CYS A 42 36.84 2.35 -33.00
N GLY A 43 36.37 2.57 -31.78
CA GLY A 43 36.40 3.85 -31.10
C GLY A 43 37.85 4.16 -30.74
N THR A 44 38.39 5.21 -31.34
CA THR A 44 39.64 5.86 -30.94
C THR A 44 39.68 6.03 -29.42
N PRO A 45 40.72 5.57 -28.70
CA PRO A 45 40.88 5.82 -27.28
C PRO A 45 41.28 7.29 -27.08
N GLY A 46 40.32 8.18 -27.26
CA GLY A 46 40.39 9.57 -26.83
C GLY A 46 40.21 9.63 -25.33
N SER A 47 41.28 9.40 -24.58
CA SER A 47 41.34 9.69 -23.15
C SER A 47 41.10 11.19 -22.94
N PRO A 48 40.33 11.56 -21.91
CA PRO A 48 41.04 12.24 -20.83
C PRO A 48 40.68 11.65 -19.47
N ILE A 49 41.63 10.90 -18.92
CA ILE A 49 41.78 10.60 -17.48
C ILE A 49 41.95 11.89 -16.62
N HIS A 50 41.90 13.07 -17.23
CA HIS A 50 42.08 14.37 -16.57
C HIS A 50 40.83 14.96 -15.90
N ASP A 51 39.64 14.39 -16.07
CA ASP A 51 38.40 15.03 -15.58
C ASP A 51 37.84 14.43 -14.27
N GLN A 52 38.47 13.37 -13.74
CA GLN A 52 38.02 12.77 -12.48
C GLN A 52 38.44 13.60 -11.25
N ALA A 53 39.62 14.22 -11.29
CA ALA A 53 40.13 15.06 -10.20
C ALA A 53 39.37 16.38 -10.09
N SER A 54 39.18 17.09 -11.20
CA SER A 54 38.34 18.29 -11.31
C SER A 54 36.93 18.02 -10.81
N PHE A 55 36.34 16.89 -11.17
CA PHE A 55 35.01 16.49 -10.73
C PHE A 55 34.93 16.20 -9.24
N GLN A 56 35.93 15.54 -8.65
CA GLN A 56 36.00 15.33 -7.21
C GLN A 56 36.11 16.66 -6.46
N ASP A 57 36.89 17.60 -7.00
CA ASP A 57 37.02 18.94 -6.44
C ASP A 57 35.71 19.73 -6.51
N THR A 58 34.97 19.66 -7.64
CA THR A 58 33.64 20.28 -7.76
C THR A 58 32.67 19.72 -6.72
N VAL A 59 32.60 18.39 -6.56
CA VAL A 59 31.70 17.76 -5.57
C VAL A 59 32.09 18.14 -4.14
N ALA A 60 33.40 18.19 -3.86
CA ALA A 60 33.88 18.61 -2.56
C ALA A 60 33.55 20.09 -2.29
N ASN A 61 33.59 20.94 -3.31
CA ASN A 61 33.22 22.34 -3.20
C ASN A 61 31.71 22.52 -3.02
N ASP A 62 30.88 21.79 -3.77
CA ASP A 62 29.42 21.83 -3.66
C ASP A 62 28.97 21.34 -2.27
N ARG A 63 29.62 20.32 -1.72
CA ARG A 63 29.37 19.84 -0.36
C ARG A 63 29.69 20.86 0.72
N LYS A 64 30.65 21.76 0.49
CA LYS A 64 30.96 22.86 1.43
C LYS A 64 29.87 23.93 1.47
N GLN A 65 29.00 23.97 0.46
CA GLN A 65 27.88 24.91 0.39
C GLN A 65 26.59 24.35 1.02
N LEU A 66 26.62 23.11 1.54
CA LEU A 66 25.48 22.55 2.25
C LEU A 66 25.32 23.23 3.61
N PHE A 67 24.07 23.46 3.99
CA PHE A 67 23.66 23.99 5.27
C PHE A 67 23.34 22.85 6.24
N ASP A 68 23.47 23.11 7.53
CA ASP A 68 22.88 22.26 8.55
C ASP A 68 21.36 22.28 8.41
N GLY A 69 20.75 21.12 8.21
CA GLY A 69 19.31 20.94 8.15
C GLY A 69 18.79 20.14 9.35
N ARG A 70 17.49 20.32 9.61
CA ARG A 70 16.75 19.53 10.60
C ARG A 70 15.51 18.93 9.97
N LEU A 71 15.43 17.61 10.03
CA LEU A 71 14.28 16.84 9.63
C LEU A 71 13.38 16.58 10.85
N ASP A 72 12.16 17.08 10.79
CA ASP A 72 11.12 16.89 11.79
C ASP A 72 10.12 15.83 11.26
N TYR A 73 9.94 14.71 11.97
CA TYR A 73 9.08 13.60 11.54
C TYR A 73 8.40 12.88 12.73
N ARG A 74 7.46 11.98 12.44
CA ARG A 74 6.88 11.06 13.44
C ARG A 74 7.45 9.67 13.26
N SER A 75 7.99 9.05 14.30
CA SER A 75 8.54 7.69 14.21
C SER A 75 7.49 6.59 14.36
N ARG A 76 6.28 6.95 14.77
CA ARG A 76 5.17 6.01 14.95
C ARG A 76 3.91 6.56 14.29
N LEU A 77 3.25 5.71 13.52
CA LEU A 77 1.96 5.94 12.90
C LEU A 77 1.00 4.85 13.35
N ALA A 78 -0.25 5.21 13.60
CA ALA A 78 -1.32 4.25 13.87
C ALA A 78 -2.47 4.53 12.91
N THR A 79 -3.02 3.48 12.29
CA THR A 79 -4.17 3.59 11.39
C THR A 79 -5.06 2.36 11.48
N PRO A 80 -6.38 2.48 11.29
CA PRO A 80 -7.24 1.32 11.14
C PRO A 80 -6.96 0.56 9.82
N VAL A 81 -7.23 -0.75 9.79
CA VAL A 81 -7.13 -1.55 8.54
C VAL A 81 -7.97 -0.91 7.43
N GLY A 82 -7.36 -0.73 6.26
CA GLY A 82 -7.97 -0.17 5.06
C GLY A 82 -8.14 1.34 5.04
N GLU A 83 -7.92 2.04 6.17
CA GLU A 83 -8.08 3.49 6.25
C GLU A 83 -6.75 4.21 5.97
N PRO A 84 -6.70 5.14 5.00
CA PRO A 84 -5.50 5.92 4.74
C PRO A 84 -5.21 6.95 5.82
N ARG A 85 -3.94 7.01 6.24
CA ARG A 85 -3.43 8.00 7.18
C ARG A 85 -2.33 8.85 6.54
N THR A 86 -2.43 10.16 6.71
CA THR A 86 -1.39 11.09 6.25
C THR A 86 -0.14 11.00 7.11
N PHE A 87 0.99 10.71 6.47
CA PHE A 87 2.33 10.84 7.02
C PHE A 87 3.01 12.08 6.45
N ARG A 88 3.56 12.94 7.32
CA ARG A 88 4.21 14.21 6.95
C ARG A 88 5.59 14.30 7.56
N ILE A 89 6.54 14.80 6.79
CA ILE A 89 7.87 15.19 7.26
C ILE A 89 8.19 16.60 6.80
N VAL A 90 8.95 17.33 7.61
CA VAL A 90 9.38 18.70 7.29
C VAL A 90 10.88 18.80 7.44
N LEU A 91 11.56 19.19 6.37
CA LEU A 91 12.98 19.48 6.38
C LEU A 91 13.17 21.00 6.38
N THR A 92 13.94 21.51 7.34
CA THR A 92 14.23 22.94 7.45
C THR A 92 15.73 23.17 7.40
N ALA A 93 16.19 24.05 6.52
CA ALA A 93 17.57 24.54 6.57
C ALA A 93 17.74 25.48 7.77
N LEU A 94 18.75 25.22 8.59
CA LEU A 94 19.09 26.04 9.74
C LEU A 94 20.21 27.02 9.37
N SER A 95 20.20 28.17 10.03
CA SER A 95 21.39 29.02 10.08
C SER A 95 22.34 28.53 11.17
N ASP A 96 23.62 28.90 11.07
CA ASP A 96 24.65 28.57 12.06
C ASP A 96 24.26 28.99 13.48
N GLU A 97 23.56 30.11 13.64
CA GLU A 97 23.08 30.54 14.96
C GLU A 97 21.92 29.69 15.49
N ALA A 98 21.06 29.19 14.60
CA ALA A 98 19.88 28.42 14.95
C ALA A 98 20.22 26.96 15.26
N SER A 99 21.25 26.39 14.62
CA SER A 99 21.71 25.02 14.86
C SER A 99 22.08 24.79 16.33
N HIS A 100 22.66 25.79 16.99
CA HIS A 100 23.04 25.73 18.41
C HIS A 100 21.86 25.87 19.40
N ARG A 101 20.74 26.49 19.01
CA ARG A 101 19.58 26.72 19.91
C ARG A 101 18.44 25.72 19.73
N SER A 102 18.51 24.87 18.70
CA SER A 102 17.43 24.03 18.25
C SER A 102 17.26 22.77 19.12
N ARG A 103 16.69 22.92 20.33
CA ARG A 103 16.46 21.78 21.25
C ARG A 103 15.06 21.70 21.87
N SER A 104 14.06 22.31 21.24
CA SER A 104 12.66 22.11 21.64
C SER A 104 12.03 21.01 20.78
N ALA A 105 12.14 19.77 21.26
CA ALA A 105 11.42 18.64 20.67
C ALA A 105 9.92 18.80 20.99
N ARG A 106 9.07 18.82 19.97
CA ARG A 106 7.62 18.75 20.18
C ARG A 106 7.29 17.34 20.68
N PRO A 107 6.33 17.18 21.60
CA PRO A 107 5.90 15.86 22.03
C PRO A 107 5.42 15.07 20.79
N HIS A 108 5.94 13.85 20.61
CA HIS A 108 5.64 12.94 19.49
C HIS A 108 6.26 13.31 18.13
N MET A 109 7.13 14.31 18.05
CA MET A 109 7.99 14.51 16.88
C MET A 109 9.43 14.20 17.24
N GLU A 110 10.07 13.42 16.38
CA GLU A 110 11.50 13.18 16.41
C GLU A 110 12.19 14.15 15.45
N THR A 111 13.45 14.45 15.77
CA THR A 111 14.28 15.34 14.97
C THR A 111 15.58 14.63 14.61
N ARG A 112 16.05 14.83 13.37
CA ARG A 112 17.35 14.32 12.91
C ARG A 112 18.08 15.41 12.15
N SER A 113 19.37 15.59 12.41
CA SER A 113 20.21 16.48 11.63
C SER A 113 20.50 15.86 10.25
N PHE A 114 20.55 16.70 9.24
CA PHE A 114 20.77 16.30 7.84
C PHE A 114 21.41 17.47 7.09
N GLN A 115 22.42 17.23 6.26
CA GLN A 115 23.01 18.29 5.43
C GLN A 115 22.09 18.56 4.25
N VAL A 116 21.76 19.82 3.99
CA VAL A 116 20.79 20.24 2.96
C VAL A 116 21.34 21.33 2.06
N GLY A 117 20.84 21.42 0.84
CA GLY A 117 21.18 22.48 -0.10
C GLY A 117 21.00 22.06 -1.55
N GLY A 118 20.41 22.93 -2.36
CA GLY A 118 20.05 22.61 -3.75
C GLY A 118 18.68 21.96 -3.82
N VAL A 119 18.59 20.75 -4.36
CA VAL A 119 17.32 20.04 -4.56
C VAL A 119 17.22 18.84 -3.64
N GLU A 120 16.17 18.77 -2.85
CA GLU A 120 15.91 17.70 -1.90
C GLU A 120 14.79 16.79 -2.43
N SER A 121 14.91 15.50 -2.19
CA SER A 121 13.82 14.54 -2.39
C SER A 121 13.70 13.60 -1.22
N ALA A 122 12.46 13.28 -0.87
CA ALA A 122 12.15 12.26 0.11
C ALA A 122 11.36 11.12 -0.54
N SER A 123 11.65 9.91 -0.12
CA SER A 123 10.90 8.71 -0.50
C SER A 123 10.53 7.91 0.74
N LEU A 124 9.32 7.36 0.73
CA LEU A 124 8.82 6.48 1.77
C LEU A 124 8.46 5.14 1.13
N THR A 125 9.03 4.07 1.66
CA THR A 125 8.86 2.71 1.12
C THR A 125 8.51 1.73 2.23
N SER A 126 7.93 0.59 1.87
CA SER A 126 7.68 -0.54 2.76
C SER A 126 8.17 -1.81 2.09
N THR A 127 8.65 -2.78 2.88
CA THR A 127 8.98 -4.12 2.39
C THR A 127 7.75 -5.03 2.31
N SER A 128 6.66 -4.67 3.00
CA SER A 128 5.42 -5.44 2.99
C SER A 128 4.55 -5.07 1.78
N PRO A 129 4.02 -6.06 1.03
CA PRO A 129 3.08 -5.82 -0.06
C PRO A 129 1.70 -5.35 0.42
N ASP A 130 1.38 -5.55 1.70
CA ASP A 130 0.08 -5.19 2.29
C ASP A 130 -0.02 -3.69 2.60
N VAL A 131 1.11 -2.97 2.54
CA VAL A 131 1.18 -1.53 2.81
C VAL A 131 1.17 -0.76 1.50
N ARG A 132 0.19 0.12 1.34
CA ARG A 132 0.08 1.06 0.23
C ARG A 132 0.56 2.44 0.67
N ILE A 133 1.48 3.00 -0.11
CA ILE A 133 2.07 4.33 0.12
C ILE A 133 1.87 5.14 -1.16
N GLU A 134 1.12 6.23 -1.06
CA GLU A 134 0.83 7.10 -2.20
C GLU A 134 1.28 8.53 -1.88
N PRO A 135 2.17 9.15 -2.69
CA PRO A 135 2.49 10.56 -2.51
C PRO A 135 1.24 11.40 -2.76
N ILE A 136 0.93 12.33 -1.86
CA ILE A 136 -0.20 13.24 -2.03
C ILE A 136 0.23 14.29 -3.06
N ALA A 137 -0.58 14.54 -4.10
CA ALA A 137 -0.19 15.28 -5.31
C ALA A 137 0.41 16.69 -5.08
N GLU A 138 0.12 17.31 -3.95
CA GLU A 138 0.70 18.60 -3.55
C GLU A 138 2.16 18.48 -3.07
N ALA A 139 2.58 17.29 -2.64
CA ALA A 139 3.95 16.98 -2.27
C ALA A 139 4.79 16.73 -3.54
N ARG A 140 5.40 17.80 -4.05
CA ARG A 140 6.39 17.71 -5.13
C ARG A 140 7.52 16.77 -4.68
N GLY A 141 7.83 15.76 -5.51
CA GLY A 141 8.87 14.77 -5.20
C GLY A 141 10.25 15.40 -4.96
N LYS A 142 10.59 16.43 -5.73
CA LYS A 142 11.79 17.26 -5.56
C LYS A 142 11.40 18.68 -5.12
N GLN A 143 12.09 19.24 -4.12
CA GLN A 143 11.87 20.59 -3.59
C GLN A 143 13.21 21.31 -3.39
N VAL A 144 13.23 22.61 -3.62
CA VAL A 144 14.46 23.40 -3.58
C VAL A 144 14.67 24.00 -2.18
N ILE A 145 15.88 23.89 -1.65
CA ILE A 145 16.37 24.57 -0.45
C ILE A 145 17.59 25.39 -0.88
N ALA A 146 17.42 26.71 -0.99
CA ALA A 146 18.46 27.61 -1.48
C ALA A 146 19.13 28.39 -0.35
N ARG A 147 18.43 28.59 0.78
CA ARG A 147 18.87 29.46 1.87
C ARG A 147 18.48 28.92 3.24
N PRO A 148 19.23 29.25 4.31
CA PRO A 148 18.78 29.02 5.67
C PRO A 148 17.39 29.61 5.94
N GLY A 149 16.53 28.84 6.57
CA GLY A 149 15.12 29.17 6.80
C GLY A 149 14.14 28.58 5.78
N ASP A 150 14.62 28.16 4.60
CA ASP A 150 13.81 27.45 3.62
C ASP A 150 13.31 26.11 4.18
N ARG A 151 12.16 25.67 3.66
CA ARG A 151 11.49 24.43 4.10
C ARG A 151 11.06 23.59 2.92
N ALA A 152 11.29 22.30 3.03
CA ALA A 152 10.72 21.28 2.15
C ALA A 152 9.78 20.37 2.94
N ASP A 153 8.65 20.02 2.34
CA ASP A 153 7.56 19.34 3.03
C ASP A 153 6.96 18.23 2.17
N TRP A 154 6.98 16.98 2.66
CA TRP A 154 6.48 15.83 1.92
C TRP A 154 5.40 15.10 2.70
N TRP A 155 4.38 14.68 1.94
CA TRP A 155 3.15 14.11 2.45
C TRP A 155 2.84 12.82 1.68
N TRP A 156 2.56 11.76 2.43
CA TRP A 156 2.11 10.48 1.88
C TRP A 156 0.81 10.06 2.53
N SER A 157 -0.06 9.43 1.74
CA SER A 157 -1.18 8.63 2.22
C SER A 157 -0.67 7.22 2.44
N VAL A 158 -0.75 6.73 3.68
CA VAL A 158 -0.29 5.40 4.07
C VAL A 158 -1.49 4.59 4.56
N SER A 159 -1.75 3.44 3.94
CA SER A 159 -2.76 2.47 4.39
C SER A 159 -2.21 1.06 4.35
N ALA A 160 -2.87 0.13 5.04
CA ALA A 160 -2.56 -1.28 4.96
C ALA A 160 -3.83 -2.13 4.83
N SER A 161 -3.76 -3.23 4.08
CA SER A 161 -4.87 -4.16 3.89
C SER A 161 -5.03 -5.17 5.01
N GLU A 162 -3.99 -5.38 5.82
CA GLU A 162 -3.98 -6.35 6.92
C GLU A 162 -3.61 -5.66 8.25
N PRO A 163 -4.13 -6.16 9.39
CA PRO A 163 -3.71 -5.68 10.71
C PRO A 163 -2.30 -6.17 11.05
N GLY A 164 -1.53 -5.38 11.78
CA GLY A 164 -0.18 -5.74 12.18
C GLY A 164 0.73 -4.54 12.43
N ASP A 165 1.99 -4.83 12.75
CA ASP A 165 3.05 -3.84 12.84
C ASP A 165 3.93 -3.94 11.58
N TYR A 166 4.13 -2.82 10.90
CA TYR A 166 4.91 -2.70 9.68
C TYR A 166 6.02 -1.66 9.85
N ASP A 167 7.14 -1.89 9.18
CA ASP A 167 8.24 -0.93 9.11
C ASP A 167 8.20 -0.18 7.77
N LEU A 168 8.17 1.15 7.86
CA LEU A 168 8.33 2.04 6.71
C LEU A 168 9.76 2.61 6.72
N PHE A 169 10.37 2.70 5.55
CA PHE A 169 11.71 3.22 5.37
C PHE A 169 11.65 4.58 4.69
N LEU A 170 12.03 5.61 5.44
CA LEU A 170 12.16 6.98 4.96
C LEU A 170 13.61 7.24 4.53
N VAL A 171 13.78 7.59 3.26
CA VAL A 171 15.07 7.97 2.67
C VAL A 171 14.98 9.40 2.16
N LEU A 172 15.95 10.21 2.55
CA LEU A 172 16.09 11.60 2.13
C LEU A 172 17.39 11.73 1.34
N THR A 173 17.31 12.39 0.19
CA THR A 173 18.44 12.57 -0.74
C THR A 173 18.53 14.01 -1.20
N THR A 174 19.71 14.58 -1.08
CA THR A 174 20.09 15.88 -1.62
C THR A 174 20.74 15.69 -2.98
N TYR A 175 20.29 16.42 -3.98
CA TYR A 175 20.75 16.39 -5.36
C TYR A 175 21.53 17.64 -5.72
N GLN A 176 22.45 17.49 -6.67
CA GLN A 176 23.16 18.61 -7.27
C GLN A 176 22.24 19.31 -8.28
N GLU A 177 21.71 20.49 -7.92
CA GLU A 177 20.80 21.27 -8.78
C GLU A 177 19.66 20.40 -9.34
N ASP A 178 19.31 20.56 -10.62
CA ASP A 178 18.28 19.76 -11.30
C ASP A 178 18.76 18.39 -11.79
N SER A 179 19.99 17.98 -11.45
CA SER A 179 20.51 16.67 -11.86
C SER A 179 19.91 15.52 -11.05
N ASP A 180 20.02 14.29 -11.57
CA ASP A 180 19.68 13.06 -10.83
C ASP A 180 20.84 12.54 -9.97
N ARG A 181 21.86 13.37 -9.75
CA ARG A 181 23.04 13.00 -8.99
C ARG A 181 22.88 13.34 -7.52
N ALA A 182 22.86 12.30 -6.68
CA ALA A 182 22.84 12.45 -5.23
C ALA A 182 24.19 13.00 -4.71
N LEU A 183 24.15 14.13 -4.03
CA LEU A 183 25.27 14.70 -3.26
C LEU A 183 25.39 14.03 -1.89
N TYR A 184 24.24 13.82 -1.25
CA TYR A 184 24.12 13.24 0.08
C TYR A 184 22.84 12.41 0.19
N THR A 185 22.93 11.23 0.78
CA THR A 185 21.78 10.36 1.06
C THR A 185 21.81 9.96 2.53
N LEU A 186 20.68 10.11 3.20
CA LEU A 186 20.56 9.78 4.61
C LEU A 186 20.82 8.28 4.84
N THR A 187 21.96 7.97 5.47
CA THR A 187 22.38 6.60 5.79
C THR A 187 22.67 6.48 7.29
N PRO A 188 22.04 5.54 8.03
CA PRO A 188 21.00 4.61 7.59
C PRO A 188 19.63 5.30 7.36
N PRO A 189 18.74 4.68 6.55
CA PRO A 189 17.33 5.09 6.41
C PRO A 189 16.63 5.22 7.78
N ILE A 190 15.63 6.08 7.88
CA ILE A 190 14.81 6.21 9.09
C ILE A 190 13.71 5.16 9.05
N THR A 191 13.63 4.33 10.08
CA THR A 191 12.51 3.40 10.27
C THR A 191 11.36 4.10 10.99
N VAL A 192 10.19 4.15 10.35
CA VAL A 192 8.93 4.63 10.90
C VAL A 192 8.03 3.43 11.12
N ARG A 193 7.55 3.22 12.35
CA ARG A 193 6.69 2.10 12.70
C ARG A 193 5.23 2.44 12.40
N LEU A 194 4.60 1.65 11.55
CA LEU A 194 3.17 1.71 11.27
C LEU A 194 2.47 0.59 12.04
N ARG A 195 1.61 0.95 12.98
CA ARG A 195 0.70 0.01 13.64
C ARG A 195 -0.67 0.08 12.98
N VAL A 196 -1.20 -1.06 12.59
CA VAL A 196 -2.49 -1.18 11.94
C VAL A 196 -3.45 -1.91 12.85
N ASP A 197 -4.43 -1.18 13.37
CA ASP A 197 -5.38 -1.71 14.34
C ASP A 197 -6.54 -2.43 13.63
N GLU A 198 -6.94 -3.58 14.15
CA GLU A 198 -8.09 -4.33 13.64
C GLU A 198 -9.38 -3.52 13.75
N THR A 199 -10.11 -3.41 12.64
CA THR A 199 -11.45 -2.85 12.62
C THR A 199 -12.51 -3.93 12.75
N TRP A 200 -13.60 -3.63 13.45
CA TRP A 200 -14.73 -4.56 13.60
C TRP A 200 -15.35 -4.93 12.25
N SER A 201 -15.38 -3.99 11.30
CA SER A 201 -15.83 -4.23 9.91
C SER A 201 -15.03 -5.34 9.23
N HIS A 202 -13.70 -5.35 9.38
CA HIS A 202 -12.86 -6.38 8.79
C HIS A 202 -13.15 -7.78 9.36
N ARG A 203 -13.50 -7.85 10.66
CA ARG A 203 -13.93 -9.12 11.28
C ARG A 203 -15.27 -9.60 10.73
N VAL A 204 -16.22 -8.69 10.49
CA VAL A 204 -17.53 -9.05 9.91
C VAL A 204 -17.41 -9.49 8.46
N ASP A 205 -16.64 -8.79 7.63
CA ASP A 205 -16.43 -9.15 6.22
C ASP A 205 -15.72 -10.50 6.09
N SER A 206 -14.71 -10.76 6.94
CA SER A 206 -14.05 -12.07 7.02
C SER A 206 -15.03 -13.18 7.41
N LEU A 207 -15.93 -12.91 8.36
CA LEU A 207 -16.95 -13.86 8.80
C LEU A 207 -18.02 -14.10 7.72
N LEU A 208 -18.43 -13.07 6.98
CA LEU A 208 -19.36 -13.20 5.85
C LEU A 208 -18.75 -13.98 4.69
N ASN A 209 -17.49 -13.72 4.33
CA ASN A 209 -16.80 -14.53 3.31
C ASN A 209 -16.65 -15.98 3.76
N THR A 210 -16.40 -16.21 5.05
CA THR A 210 -16.39 -17.55 5.63
C THR A 210 -17.78 -18.18 5.53
N ILE A 211 -18.85 -17.50 5.93
CA ILE A 211 -20.23 -18.00 5.82
C ILE A 211 -20.60 -18.30 4.38
N LEU A 212 -20.19 -17.48 3.40
CA LEU A 212 -20.48 -17.72 1.99
C LEU A 212 -19.71 -18.94 1.47
N ALA A 213 -18.44 -19.09 1.84
CA ALA A 213 -17.63 -20.25 1.49
C ALA A 213 -18.19 -21.56 2.07
N TRP A 214 -18.64 -21.53 3.34
CA TRP A 214 -19.27 -22.67 4.02
C TRP A 214 -20.77 -22.83 3.72
N GLY A 215 -21.43 -21.78 3.23
CA GLY A 215 -22.86 -21.75 2.92
C GLY A 215 -23.21 -22.71 1.78
N GLY A 216 -22.29 -22.93 0.85
CA GLY A 216 -22.38 -24.03 -0.12
C GLY A 216 -22.48 -25.41 0.56
N ALA A 217 -21.82 -25.62 1.70
CA ALA A 217 -21.88 -26.86 2.47
C ALA A 217 -23.16 -26.96 3.34
N ALA A 218 -23.64 -25.86 3.90
CA ALA A 218 -24.88 -25.84 4.69
C ALA A 218 -26.14 -26.08 3.84
N VAL A 219 -26.17 -25.55 2.61
CA VAL A 219 -27.25 -25.83 1.64
C VAL A 219 -27.19 -27.28 1.16
N ALA A 220 -26.00 -27.85 0.96
CA ALA A 220 -25.84 -29.27 0.64
C ALA A 220 -26.32 -30.19 1.80
N LEU A 221 -26.04 -29.82 3.04
CA LEU A 221 -26.49 -30.58 4.23
C LEU A 221 -28.01 -30.50 4.45
N THR A 222 -28.63 -29.34 4.20
CA THR A 222 -30.10 -29.19 4.31
C THR A 222 -30.82 -29.91 3.17
N ALA A 223 -30.27 -29.94 1.95
CA ALA A 223 -30.79 -30.78 0.85
C ALA A 223 -30.72 -32.28 1.18
N LEU A 224 -29.63 -32.74 1.82
CA LEU A 224 -29.48 -34.14 2.22
C LEU A 224 -30.47 -34.55 3.34
N LEU A 225 -30.82 -33.62 4.24
CA LEU A 225 -31.81 -33.84 5.29
C LEU A 225 -33.26 -33.77 4.78
N ALA A 226 -33.56 -32.90 3.82
CA ALA A 226 -34.89 -32.81 3.19
C ALA A 226 -35.29 -34.12 2.47
N PHE A 227 -34.31 -34.84 1.90
CA PHE A 227 -34.53 -36.16 1.29
C PHE A 227 -34.84 -37.29 2.31
N ARG A 228 -34.62 -37.11 3.61
CA ARG A 228 -34.95 -38.13 4.63
C ARG A 228 -36.43 -38.14 5.04
N ALA A 229 -37.14 -37.00 4.95
CA ALA A 229 -38.55 -36.90 5.32
C ALA A 229 -39.48 -37.85 4.53
N PRO A 230 -39.39 -38.00 3.19
CA PRO A 230 -40.29 -38.90 2.45
C PRO A 230 -40.05 -40.39 2.74
N LEU A 231 -38.84 -40.79 3.16
CA LEU A 231 -38.55 -42.20 3.49
C LEU A 231 -39.23 -42.65 4.78
N VAL A 232 -39.35 -41.78 5.79
CA VAL A 232 -40.03 -42.10 7.06
C VAL A 232 -41.54 -42.26 6.86
N ALA A 233 -42.13 -41.48 5.95
CA ALA A 233 -43.54 -41.63 5.57
C ALA A 233 -43.78 -43.00 4.90
N PHE A 234 -42.93 -43.38 3.93
CA PHE A 234 -43.07 -44.66 3.20
C PHE A 234 -42.94 -45.90 4.11
N VAL A 235 -42.05 -45.86 5.10
CA VAL A 235 -41.89 -46.97 6.06
C VAL A 235 -43.10 -47.10 7.00
N ARG A 236 -43.72 -45.99 7.41
CA ARG A 236 -44.94 -46.03 8.24
C ARG A 236 -46.14 -46.61 7.47
N THR A 237 -46.34 -46.23 6.21
CA THR A 237 -47.45 -46.77 5.39
C THR A 237 -47.34 -48.28 5.22
N ARG A 238 -46.13 -48.80 5.03
CA ARG A 238 -45.90 -50.25 4.86
C ARG A 238 -46.11 -51.06 6.14
N ARG A 239 -45.89 -50.44 7.32
CA ARG A 239 -46.10 -51.08 8.63
C ARG A 239 -47.59 -51.22 8.96
N ASN A 240 -48.37 -50.19 8.65
CA ASN A 240 -49.83 -50.20 8.86
C ASN A 240 -50.52 -51.23 7.97
N ALA A 241 -50.12 -51.35 6.69
CA ALA A 241 -50.65 -52.36 5.77
C ALA A 241 -50.37 -53.81 6.20
N ARG A 242 -49.32 -54.07 6.99
CA ARG A 242 -49.07 -55.40 7.57
C ARG A 242 -49.93 -55.67 8.80
N GLN A 243 -50.25 -54.67 9.60
CA GLN A 243 -51.08 -54.85 10.80
C GLN A 243 -52.54 -55.14 10.45
N GLU A 244 -53.06 -54.54 9.38
CA GLU A 244 -54.43 -54.82 8.91
C GLU A 244 -54.60 -56.29 8.48
N ARG A 245 -53.62 -56.86 7.75
CA ARG A 245 -53.67 -58.28 7.37
C ARG A 245 -53.66 -59.25 8.55
N ILE A 246 -52.96 -58.92 9.64
CA ILE A 246 -52.92 -59.76 10.85
C ILE A 246 -54.23 -59.63 11.63
N ARG A 247 -54.87 -58.46 11.60
CA ARG A 247 -56.13 -58.22 12.31
C ARG A 247 -57.32 -58.91 11.64
N ASP A 248 -57.35 -58.91 10.31
CA ASP A 248 -58.40 -59.62 9.55
C ASP A 248 -58.23 -61.14 9.65
N SER A 249 -56.99 -61.64 9.65
CA SER A 249 -56.70 -63.07 9.87
C SER A 249 -57.21 -63.64 11.20
N ASN A 250 -57.43 -62.81 12.22
CA ASN A 250 -57.87 -63.27 13.54
C ASN A 250 -59.39 -63.20 13.72
N ARG A 251 -60.14 -62.74 12.71
CA ARG A 251 -61.59 -62.52 12.79
C ARG A 251 -62.42 -63.67 12.22
N ASP A 252 -61.82 -64.58 11.46
CA ASP A 252 -62.51 -65.67 10.76
C ASP A 252 -62.47 -67.02 11.52
N GLY A 253 -62.08 -67.02 12.81
CA GLY A 253 -61.80 -68.23 13.58
C GLY A 253 -62.93 -68.81 14.46
N TYR A 254 -64.19 -68.40 14.29
CA TYR A 254 -65.31 -68.94 15.08
C TYR A 254 -66.52 -69.28 14.20
N LEU A 255 -66.53 -70.50 13.67
CA LEU A 255 -67.74 -71.24 13.27
C LEU A 255 -67.59 -72.70 13.71
#